data_AF-A0A1Y3B338-F1
#
_entry.id   AF-A0A1Y3B338-F1
#
_cell.length_a   1.000
_cell.length_b   1.000
_cell.length_c   1.000
_cell.angle_alpha   90.00
_cell.angle_beta   90.00
_cell.angle_gamma   90.00
#
_symmetry.space_group_name_H-M   'P 1'
#
loop_
_entity.id
_entity.type
_entity.pdbx_description
1 polymer ?
#
loop_
_entity_poly.entity_id
_entity_poly.type
_entity_poly.pdbx_seq_one_letter_code
_entity_poly.pdbx_strand_id
1 'polypeptide(L)'
;MIVGSSDEQQHFILNKTKCDDHRIQHIDRQFIRLIGIGHGGRHYPTAKDDVGPFCRETDRITSEVEKFLNECLRDDASSVSKIFLYSTKRHWKTFCSKKRQQKKQQKLLQVSVCFNTIIDQVDCLELFANRTRDLIPYRIGMDKVNRICW
;
A
#
# COMPACT_ATOMS: atom_id res chain seq x y z
N MET A 1 -1.82 -12.01 1.35
CA MET A 1 -1.99 -10.87 2.26
C MET A 1 -3.21 -11.15 3.11
N ILE A 2 -3.05 -11.22 4.42
CA ILE A 2 -4.13 -11.50 5.36
C ILE A 2 -4.95 -10.21 5.45
N VAL A 3 -6.12 -10.19 4.81
CA VAL A 3 -7.11 -9.13 5.01
C VAL A 3 -7.97 -9.60 6.16
N GLY A 4 -7.56 -9.26 7.38
CA GLY A 4 -8.36 -9.53 8.58
C GLY A 4 -9.70 -8.80 8.52
N SER A 5 -10.74 -9.39 9.09
CA SER A 5 -12.05 -8.74 9.19
C SER A 5 -11.95 -7.40 9.95
N SER A 6 -12.91 -6.48 9.76
CA SER A 6 -12.93 -5.19 10.47
C SER A 6 -12.81 -5.37 11.99
N ASP A 7 -13.36 -6.46 12.53
CA ASP A 7 -13.34 -6.78 13.96
C ASP A 7 -11.95 -7.20 14.44
N GLU A 8 -11.15 -7.87 13.60
CA GLU A 8 -9.77 -8.23 13.92
C GLU A 8 -8.82 -7.02 13.89
N GLN A 9 -9.09 -6.05 13.01
CA GLN A 9 -8.31 -4.81 12.95
C GLN A 9 -8.59 -3.89 14.14
N GLN A 10 -9.84 -3.82 14.61
CA GLN A 10 -10.23 -3.00 15.76
C GLN A 10 -9.45 -3.32 17.03
N HIS A 11 -8.99 -4.57 17.21
CA HIS A 11 -8.14 -4.93 18.34
C HIS A 11 -6.82 -4.15 18.38
N PHE A 12 -6.28 -3.76 17.22
CA PHE A 12 -5.03 -3.03 17.10
C PHE A 12 -5.22 -1.51 17.03
N ILE A 13 -6.44 -1.04 16.71
CA ILE A 13 -6.77 0.38 16.68
C ILE A 13 -7.03 0.91 18.11
N LEU A 14 -6.51 2.10 18.40
CA LEU A 14 -6.83 2.82 19.63
C LEU A 14 -8.22 3.44 19.53
N ASN A 15 -9.02 3.30 20.59
CA ASN A 15 -10.34 3.93 20.68
C ASN A 15 -10.21 5.46 20.85
N LYS A 16 -10.05 6.17 19.73
CA LYS A 16 -9.99 7.64 19.65
C LYS A 16 -10.89 8.09 18.52
N THR A 17 -11.63 9.18 18.72
CA THR A 17 -12.55 9.76 17.72
C THR A 17 -11.89 10.01 16.36
N LYS A 18 -10.61 10.39 16.35
CA LYS A 18 -9.82 10.63 15.13
C LYS A 18 -9.34 9.38 14.40
N CYS A 19 -9.64 8.18 14.90
CA CYS A 19 -9.20 6.89 14.35
C CYS A 19 -10.42 6.11 13.82
N ASP A 20 -11.30 6.83 13.10
CA ASP A 20 -12.51 6.30 12.50
C ASP A 20 -12.24 5.47 11.23
N ASP A 21 -13.27 4.75 10.79
CA ASP A 21 -13.23 3.88 9.60
C ASP A 21 -12.87 4.64 8.31
N HIS A 22 -13.25 5.92 8.21
CA HIS A 22 -12.93 6.74 7.04
C HIS A 22 -11.42 6.99 6.97
N ARG A 23 -10.79 7.31 8.10
CA ARG A 23 -9.34 7.49 8.16
C ARG A 23 -8.60 6.17 7.96
N ILE A 24 -9.08 5.06 8.49
CA ILE A 24 -8.51 3.72 8.26
C ILE A 24 -8.53 3.41 6.75
N GLN A 25 -9.69 3.54 6.10
CA GLN A 25 -9.82 3.32 4.66
C GLN A 25 -8.94 4.26 3.83
N HIS A 26 -8.76 5.51 4.27
CA HIS A 26 -7.84 6.43 3.62
C HIS A 26 -6.40 5.92 3.67
N ILE A 27 -5.94 5.48 4.85
CA ILE A 27 -4.58 4.96 5.05
C ILE A 27 -4.37 3.66 4.29
N ASP A 28 -5.35 2.76 4.24
CA ASP A 28 -5.29 1.54 3.43
C ASP A 28 -5.07 1.86 1.96
N ARG A 29 -5.79 2.86 1.42
CA ARG A 29 -5.56 3.34 0.04
C ARG A 29 -4.16 3.90 -0.14
N GLN A 30 -3.64 4.69 0.81
CA GLN A 30 -2.27 5.19 0.71
C GLN A 30 -1.24 4.05 0.75
N PHE A 31 -1.50 3.00 1.53
CA PHE A 31 -0.64 1.84 1.61
C PHE A 31 -0.63 1.04 0.29
N ILE A 32 -1.80 0.82 -0.32
CA ILE A 32 -1.94 0.20 -1.65
C ILE A 32 -1.16 1.00 -2.70
N ARG A 33 -1.29 2.34 -2.67
CA ARG A 33 -0.52 3.23 -3.55
C ARG A 33 0.98 3.12 -3.31
N LEU A 34 1.41 2.97 -2.06
CA LEU A 34 2.84 2.86 -1.73
C LEU A 34 3.47 1.56 -2.25
N ILE A 35 2.76 0.43 -2.14
CA ILE A 35 3.23 -0.88 -2.59
C ILE A 35 3.09 -1.09 -4.11
N GLY A 36 2.20 -0.34 -4.76
CA GLY A 36 2.09 -0.32 -6.23
C GLY A 36 1.57 -1.62 -6.82
N ILE A 37 0.57 -2.25 -6.19
CA ILE A 37 -0.07 -3.48 -6.68
C ILE A 37 -1.59 -3.30 -6.56
N GLY A 38 -2.35 -3.68 -7.59
CA GLY A 38 -3.83 -3.60 -7.58
C GLY A 38 -4.39 -2.38 -8.32
N HIS A 39 -5.72 -2.34 -8.50
CA HIS A 39 -6.44 -1.25 -9.20
C HIS A 39 -6.25 0.14 -8.56
N GLY A 40 -5.87 0.19 -7.28
CA GLY A 40 -5.51 1.42 -6.55
C GLY A 40 -4.00 1.69 -6.48
N GLY A 41 -3.17 0.85 -7.11
CA GLY A 41 -1.72 1.00 -7.16
C GLY A 41 -1.33 2.22 -8.00
N ARG A 42 -0.27 2.92 -7.60
CA ARG A 42 0.25 4.03 -8.41
C ARG A 42 1.23 3.49 -9.46
N HIS A 43 1.20 4.05 -10.65
CA HIS A 43 2.18 3.75 -11.68
C HIS A 43 3.58 4.19 -11.26
N TYR A 44 4.55 3.35 -11.62
CA TYR A 44 5.97 3.63 -11.53
C TYR A 44 6.37 4.62 -12.63
N PRO A 45 7.34 5.52 -12.37
CA PRO A 45 7.74 6.53 -13.33
C PRO A 45 8.36 5.87 -14.56
N THR A 46 7.92 6.26 -15.76
CA THR A 46 8.45 5.74 -17.03
C THR A 46 9.41 6.72 -17.70
N ALA A 47 9.29 8.02 -17.39
CA ALA A 47 10.24 9.05 -17.77
C ALA A 47 11.03 9.59 -16.57
N LYS A 48 12.18 10.22 -16.84
CA LYS A 48 13.01 10.86 -15.80
C LYS A 48 12.28 11.98 -15.08
N ASP A 49 11.46 12.73 -15.80
CA ASP A 49 10.75 13.90 -15.27
C ASP A 49 9.67 13.50 -14.26
N ASP A 50 9.12 12.29 -14.39
CA ASP A 50 8.11 11.73 -13.48
C ASP A 50 8.69 11.25 -12.15
N VAL A 51 10.01 11.03 -12.07
CA VAL A 51 10.67 10.55 -10.85
C VAL A 51 10.55 11.57 -9.72
N GLY A 52 10.69 12.86 -10.02
CA GLY A 52 10.56 13.92 -9.02
C GLY A 52 9.18 13.94 -8.33
N PRO A 53 8.08 14.04 -9.10
CA PRO A 53 6.71 13.89 -8.60
C PRO A 53 6.49 12.60 -7.80
N PHE A 54 6.89 11.45 -8.36
CA PHE A 54 6.74 10.14 -7.71
C PHE A 54 7.41 10.08 -6.33
N CYS A 55 8.63 10.64 -6.23
CA CYS A 55 9.36 10.68 -4.97
C CYS A 55 8.72 11.60 -3.93
N ARG A 56 8.26 12.79 -4.32
CA ARG A 56 7.55 13.70 -3.41
C ARG A 56 6.26 13.09 -2.87
N GLU A 57 5.53 12.38 -3.74
CA GLU A 57 4.33 11.67 -3.32
C GLU A 57 4.66 10.52 -2.36
N THR A 58 5.73 9.76 -2.63
CA THR A 58 6.20 8.69 -1.73
C THR A 58 6.47 9.23 -0.33
N ASP A 59 7.15 10.38 -0.23
CA ASP A 59 7.46 11.03 1.04
C ASP A 59 6.17 11.47 1.76
N ARG A 60 5.22 12.07 1.02
CA ARG A 60 3.91 12.46 1.59
C ARG A 60 3.15 11.24 2.14
N ILE A 61 3.02 10.18 1.35
CA ILE A 61 2.32 8.95 1.74
C ILE A 61 2.96 8.33 2.98
N THR A 62 4.30 8.18 2.98
CA THR A 62 4.99 7.58 4.12
C THR A 62 4.82 8.41 5.39
N SER A 63 4.88 9.74 5.32
CA SER A 63 4.62 10.61 6.48
C SER A 63 3.18 10.50 7.00
N GLU A 64 2.21 10.40 6.11
CA GLU A 64 0.80 10.27 6.47
C GLU A 64 0.50 8.93 7.16
N VAL A 65 1.01 7.83 6.59
CA VAL A 65 0.94 6.50 7.21
C VAL A 65 1.64 6.50 8.56
N GLU A 66 2.87 7.00 8.64
CA GLU A 66 3.64 7.08 9.90
C GLU A 66 2.87 7.83 11.00
N LYS A 67 2.21 8.94 10.65
CA LYS A 67 1.36 9.69 11.57
C LYS A 67 0.18 8.85 12.06
N PHE A 68 -0.49 8.12 11.19
CA PHE A 68 -1.57 7.22 11.59
C PHE A 68 -1.07 6.11 12.52
N LEU A 69 0.04 5.44 12.19
CA LEU A 69 0.61 4.37 13.01
C LEU A 69 0.96 4.85 14.43
N ASN A 70 1.40 6.09 14.59
CA ASN A 70 1.70 6.68 15.90
C ASN A 70 0.45 7.09 16.69
N GLU A 71 -0.59 7.52 15.99
CA GLU A 71 -1.75 8.11 16.64
C GLU A 71 -2.86 7.11 16.95
N CYS A 72 -2.99 6.08 16.12
CA CYS A 72 -4.15 5.22 16.03
C CYS A 72 -3.87 3.74 16.22
N LEU A 73 -2.61 3.28 16.24
CA LEU A 73 -2.29 1.88 16.56
C LEU A 73 -1.78 1.74 17.98
N ARG A 74 -2.04 0.58 18.59
CA ARG A 74 -1.36 0.13 19.81
C ARG A 74 0.14 -0.07 19.55
N ASP A 75 0.96 0.03 20.58
CA ASP A 75 2.42 0.11 20.45
C ASP A 75 3.06 -1.11 19.76
N ASP A 76 2.53 -2.30 19.99
CA ASP A 76 2.95 -3.55 19.35
C ASP A 76 2.66 -3.55 17.84
N ALA A 77 1.40 -3.26 17.46
CA ALA A 77 0.99 -3.14 16.07
C ALA A 77 1.69 -1.98 15.35
N SER A 78 1.90 -0.86 16.04
CA SER A 78 2.63 0.31 15.54
C SER A 78 4.08 -0.07 15.23
N SER A 79 4.74 -0.80 16.12
CA SER A 79 6.14 -1.21 15.96
C SER A 79 6.33 -2.14 14.75
N VAL A 80 5.48 -3.15 14.60
CA VAL A 80 5.52 -4.06 13.45
C VAL A 80 5.26 -3.31 12.15
N SER A 81 4.22 -2.46 12.12
CA SER A 81 3.86 -1.70 10.93
C SER A 81 4.95 -0.71 10.51
N LYS A 82 5.64 -0.10 11.49
CA LYS A 82 6.79 0.78 11.25
C LYS A 82 7.95 0.05 10.59
N ILE A 83 8.23 -1.21 10.95
CA ILE A 83 9.30 -2.01 10.30
C ILE A 83 9.04 -2.11 8.79
N PHE A 84 7.80 -2.40 8.41
CA PHE A 84 7.41 -2.46 6.99
C PHE A 84 7.52 -1.08 6.32
N LEU A 85 7.01 -0.04 6.97
CA LEU A 85 7.03 1.33 6.44
C LEU A 85 8.46 1.83 6.23
N TYR A 86 9.35 1.62 7.19
CA TYR A 86 10.75 2.03 7.11
C TYR A 86 11.53 1.25 6.05
N SER A 87 11.24 -0.05 5.89
CA SER A 87 11.85 -0.87 4.83
C SER A 87 11.46 -0.32 3.44
N THR A 88 10.18 0.01 3.27
CA THR A 88 9.65 0.60 2.04
C THR A 88 10.22 1.99 1.78
N LYS A 89 10.26 2.86 2.80
CA LYS A 89 10.87 4.19 2.75
C LYS A 89 12.35 4.12 2.37
N ARG A 90 13.10 3.18 2.95
CA ARG A 90 14.53 2.97 2.63
C ARG A 90 14.72 2.50 1.19
N HIS A 91 13.88 1.59 0.72
CA HIS A 91 13.90 1.13 -0.68
C HIS A 91 13.71 2.33 -1.62
N TRP A 92 12.65 3.11 -1.44
CA TRP A 92 12.35 4.26 -2.29
C TRP A 92 13.37 5.40 -2.20
N LYS A 93 13.89 5.69 -1.00
CA LYS A 93 14.97 6.68 -0.82
C LYS A 93 16.20 6.38 -1.67
N THR A 94 16.46 5.11 -1.96
CA THR A 94 17.56 4.68 -2.85
C THR A 94 17.36 5.15 -4.29
N PHE A 95 16.10 5.22 -4.75
CA PHE A 95 15.72 5.72 -6.07
C PHE A 95 15.42 7.21 -6.09
N CYS A 96 15.10 7.81 -4.93
CA CYS A 96 14.67 9.22 -4.76
C CYS A 96 15.75 10.20 -4.27
N SER A 97 16.95 9.74 -3.90
CA SER A 97 18.08 10.60 -3.49
C SER A 97 18.95 11.17 -4.65
N LYS A 98 18.90 12.50 -4.86
CA LYS A 98 19.65 13.29 -5.88
C LYS A 98 21.14 12.96 -6.08
N LYS A 99 21.87 12.55 -5.03
CA LYS A 99 23.35 12.43 -5.07
C LYS A 99 23.91 11.08 -5.55
N ARG A 100 23.10 10.01 -5.66
CA ARG A 100 23.60 8.63 -5.95
C ARG A 100 22.97 7.96 -7.20
N GLN A 101 22.38 8.75 -8.09
CA GLN A 101 21.06 8.39 -8.61
C GLN A 101 20.97 7.86 -10.04
N GLN A 102 21.90 8.15 -10.96
CA GLN A 102 21.62 7.86 -12.38
C GLN A 102 21.45 6.37 -12.70
N LYS A 103 22.37 5.49 -12.26
CA LYS A 103 22.31 4.07 -12.62
C LYS A 103 21.13 3.31 -12.00
N LYS A 104 20.79 3.58 -10.74
CA LYS A 104 19.68 2.89 -10.05
C LYS A 104 18.32 3.42 -10.52
N GLN A 105 18.21 4.73 -10.74
CA GLN A 105 17.02 5.33 -11.33
C GLN A 105 16.82 4.83 -12.77
N GLN A 106 17.87 4.75 -13.59
CA GLN A 106 17.76 4.16 -14.93
C GLN A 106 17.29 2.70 -14.89
N LYS A 107 17.83 1.88 -13.98
CA LYS A 107 17.35 0.51 -13.79
C LYS A 107 15.87 0.46 -13.40
N LEU A 108 15.42 1.37 -12.53
CA LEU A 108 14.00 1.48 -12.18
C LEU A 108 13.17 1.82 -13.41
N LEU A 109 13.54 2.86 -14.17
CA LEU A 109 12.81 3.26 -15.39
C LEU A 109 12.73 2.11 -16.42
N GLN A 110 13.80 1.33 -16.59
CA GLN A 110 13.84 0.17 -17.49
C GLN A 110 12.81 -0.91 -17.13
N VAL A 111 12.55 -1.11 -15.83
CA VAL A 111 11.59 -2.12 -15.37
C VAL A 111 10.20 -1.55 -15.05
N SER A 112 10.06 -0.23 -15.03
CA SER A 112 8.81 0.45 -14.62
C SER A 112 7.66 0.17 -15.58
N VAL A 113 7.93 0.01 -16.88
CA VAL A 113 6.91 -0.40 -17.85
C VAL A 113 6.33 -1.77 -17.50
N CYS A 114 7.17 -2.73 -17.11
CA CYS A 114 6.74 -4.06 -16.69
C CYS A 114 5.91 -4.01 -15.39
N PHE A 115 6.36 -3.23 -14.40
CA PHE A 115 5.59 -3.04 -13.17
C PHE A 115 4.21 -2.41 -13.44
N ASN A 116 4.15 -1.44 -14.34
CA ASN A 116 2.89 -0.81 -14.74
C ASN A 116 1.97 -1.80 -15.45
N THR A 117 2.49 -2.65 -16.34
CA THR A 117 1.72 -3.74 -16.92
C THR A 117 1.13 -4.67 -15.85
N ILE A 118 1.88 -5.00 -14.78
CA ILE A 118 1.36 -5.84 -13.69
C ILE A 118 0.26 -5.11 -12.89
N ILE A 119 0.40 -3.80 -12.66
CA ILE A 119 -0.64 -2.97 -12.01
C ILE A 119 -1.91 -2.96 -12.86
N ASP A 120 -1.76 -2.86 -14.17
CA ASP A 120 -2.88 -2.79 -15.10
C ASP A 120 -3.50 -4.18 -15.36
N GLN A 121 -2.73 -5.28 -15.24
CA GLN A 121 -3.15 -6.68 -15.47
C GLN A 121 -3.61 -7.43 -14.21
N VAL A 122 -4.05 -6.70 -13.19
CA VAL A 122 -4.58 -7.27 -11.93
C VAL A 122 -5.80 -8.17 -12.17
N ASP A 123 -6.38 -8.17 -13.38
CA ASP A 123 -7.33 -9.15 -13.87
C ASP A 123 -6.99 -10.59 -13.47
N CYS A 124 -5.71 -10.99 -13.46
CA CYS A 124 -5.30 -12.34 -13.03
C CYS A 124 -5.55 -12.60 -11.53
N LEU A 125 -5.38 -11.60 -10.67
CA LEU A 125 -5.73 -11.69 -9.25
C LEU A 125 -7.24 -11.72 -9.06
N GLU A 126 -8.00 -10.98 -9.87
CA GLU A 126 -9.47 -11.06 -9.87
C GLU A 126 -9.96 -12.42 -10.35
N LEU A 127 -9.34 -12.97 -11.40
CA LEU A 127 -9.66 -14.28 -11.95
C LEU A 127 -9.32 -15.39 -10.94
N PHE A 128 -8.19 -15.25 -10.24
CA PHE A 128 -7.81 -16.14 -9.15
C PHE A 128 -8.75 -15.99 -7.95
N ALA A 129 -9.05 -14.78 -7.49
CA ALA A 129 -9.97 -14.52 -6.40
C ALA A 129 -11.38 -15.06 -6.70
N ASN A 130 -11.87 -14.89 -7.92
CA ASN A 130 -13.16 -15.42 -8.36
C ASN A 130 -13.16 -16.95 -8.43
N ARG A 131 -12.08 -17.57 -8.93
CA ARG A 131 -11.95 -19.04 -9.01
C ARG A 131 -11.69 -19.71 -7.67
N THR A 132 -11.12 -18.99 -6.71
CA THR A 132 -10.80 -19.50 -5.37
C THR A 132 -11.81 -19.07 -4.32
N ARG A 133 -12.83 -18.28 -4.72
CA ARG A 133 -13.92 -17.79 -3.86
C ARG A 133 -14.61 -18.90 -3.09
N ASP A 134 -14.87 -20.02 -3.75
CA ASP A 134 -15.55 -21.19 -3.20
C ASP A 134 -14.62 -22.06 -2.33
N LEU A 135 -13.30 -21.84 -2.43
CA LEU A 135 -12.27 -22.56 -1.67
C LEU A 135 -11.92 -21.87 -0.35
N ILE A 136 -12.46 -20.68 -0.09
CA ILE A 136 -12.31 -19.99 1.20
C ILE A 136 -13.35 -20.60 2.16
N PRO A 137 -12.96 -21.49 3.10
CA PRO A 137 -13.92 -22.28 3.89
C PRO A 137 -14.62 -21.47 4.99
N TYR A 138 -14.21 -20.21 5.17
CA TYR A 138 -14.64 -19.38 6.28
C TYR A 138 -15.70 -18.38 5.82
N ARG A 139 -16.87 -18.42 6.48
CA ARG A 139 -17.82 -17.30 6.52
C ARG A 139 -17.18 -16.14 7.28
N ILE A 140 -16.17 -15.51 6.71
CA ILE A 140 -15.59 -14.27 7.21
C ILE A 140 -16.67 -13.21 7.00
N GLY A 141 -17.34 -12.80 8.08
CA GLY A 141 -18.25 -11.64 8.17
C GLY A 141 -19.31 -11.52 7.07
N MET A 142 -20.58 -11.70 7.39
CA MET A 142 -21.68 -11.44 6.43
C MET A 142 -21.77 -9.98 5.94
N ASP A 143 -20.91 -9.09 6.44
CA ASP A 143 -20.71 -7.77 5.88
C ASP A 143 -19.87 -7.87 4.61
N LYS A 144 -20.59 -7.94 3.50
CA LYS A 144 -20.08 -7.83 2.13
C LYS A 144 -18.85 -6.92 2.08
N VAL A 145 -17.73 -7.52 1.69
CA VAL A 145 -16.54 -6.80 1.22
C VAL A 145 -16.91 -6.12 -0.11
N ASN A 146 -17.66 -5.02 -0.03
CA ASN A 146 -18.17 -4.24 -1.16
C ASN A 146 -17.14 -3.23 -1.72
N ARG A 147 -15.89 -3.27 -1.25
CA ARG A 147 -14.90 -2.21 -1.55
C ARG A 147 -13.52 -2.68 -2.01
N ILE A 148 -13.29 -3.97 -2.22
CA ILE A 148 -12.02 -4.44 -2.81
C ILE A 148 -12.03 -4.36 -4.35
N CYS A 149 -13.20 -4.24 -4.97
CA CYS A 149 -13.34 -4.10 -6.41
C CYS A 149 -14.24 -2.91 -6.72
N TRP A 150 -13.64 -1.82 -7.19
CA TRP A 150 -14.21 -0.88 -8.14
C TRP A 150 -13.17 -0.69 -9.23
#